data_AF-A0A179IFW1-F1
#
_entry.id   AF-A0A179IFW1-F1
#
_cell.length_a   1.000
_cell.length_b   1.000
_cell.length_c   1.000
_cell.angle_alpha   90.00
_cell.angle_beta   90.00
_cell.angle_gamma   90.00
#
_symmetry.space_group_name_H-M   'P 1'
#
loop_
_entity.id
_entity.type
_entity.pdbx_description
1 polymer ?
#
loop_
_entity_poly.entity_id
_entity_poly.type
_entity_poly.pdbx_seq_one_letter_code
_entity_poly.pdbx_strand_id
1 'polypeptide(L)'
;MLLVTLALYHRDSLSHGSSRRIFGYEAYHWGLLFTPTSAIPAAAAAPLYSFDATDASDIDPVTFRLGNPSMDWWLRAETRPAPNPKLLGQLIVGTLPSDDDNLAGGDGGWFGRLEAVLEEVPLPEKNTHPQQSCVTWAVAAVGRMQAQGWVPAFDLQVFKDAALAYADARLKEDAAEPALKEYRAEERL
;
A
#
# COMPACT_ATOMS: atom_id res chain seq x y z
N MET A 1 -12.19 14.64 4.65
CA MET A 1 -12.09 13.19 4.91
C MET A 1 -10.70 12.72 4.50
N LEU A 2 -10.28 11.55 4.97
CA LEU A 2 -9.03 10.90 4.57
C LEU A 2 -9.37 9.63 3.78
N LEU A 3 -8.96 9.55 2.53
CA LEU A 3 -9.12 8.34 1.72
C LEU A 3 -8.13 7.29 2.20
N VAL A 4 -8.62 6.07 2.42
CA VAL A 4 -7.79 4.88 2.62
C VAL A 4 -7.63 4.21 1.28
N THR A 5 -6.39 4.10 0.81
CA THR A 5 -6.11 3.49 -0.48
C THR A 5 -5.05 2.41 -0.37
N LEU A 6 -5.23 1.31 -1.11
CA LEU A 6 -4.15 0.40 -1.44
C LEU A 6 -3.35 1.00 -2.60
N ALA A 7 -2.08 1.28 -2.37
CA ALA A 7 -1.15 1.78 -3.36
C ALA A 7 -0.30 0.64 -3.94
N LEU A 8 -0.21 0.63 -5.27
CA LEU A 8 0.49 -0.41 -6.02
C LEU A 8 1.65 0.23 -6.79
N TYR A 9 2.84 -0.32 -6.61
CA TYR A 9 4.06 0.19 -7.20
C TYR A 9 4.70 -0.89 -8.08
N HIS A 10 5.27 -0.48 -9.22
CA HIS A 10 6.08 -1.40 -10.02
C HIS A 10 7.41 -1.69 -9.31
N ARG A 11 7.93 -2.90 -9.50
CA ARG A 11 9.21 -3.40 -9.00
C ARG A 11 10.17 -3.65 -10.17
N ASP A 12 10.26 -2.65 -11.03
CA ASP A 12 11.11 -2.67 -12.23
C ASP A 12 10.95 -3.98 -13.02
N SER A 13 12.04 -4.68 -13.32
CA SER A 13 12.03 -5.93 -14.09
C SER A 13 11.19 -7.06 -13.48
N LEU A 14 10.83 -6.99 -12.19
CA LEU A 14 9.96 -7.98 -11.55
C LEU A 14 8.50 -7.83 -11.99
N SER A 15 8.06 -6.63 -12.37
CA SER A 15 6.70 -6.36 -12.81
C SER A 15 6.43 -6.70 -14.28
N HIS A 16 7.43 -7.18 -15.03
CA HIS A 16 7.31 -7.41 -16.46
C HIS A 16 7.54 -8.88 -16.87
N GLY A 17 6.98 -9.24 -18.03
CA GLY A 17 7.33 -10.45 -18.76
C GLY A 17 7.16 -11.75 -17.96
N SER A 18 8.18 -12.61 -18.02
CA SER A 18 8.20 -13.87 -17.27
C SER A 18 8.27 -13.68 -15.77
N SER A 19 8.98 -12.65 -15.28
CA SER A 19 9.10 -12.35 -13.86
C SER A 19 7.72 -12.09 -13.26
N ARG A 20 6.89 -11.27 -13.90
CA ARG A 20 5.52 -11.02 -13.45
C ARG A 20 4.72 -12.31 -13.31
N ARG A 21 4.85 -13.25 -14.25
CA ARG A 21 4.13 -14.54 -14.21
C ARG A 21 4.63 -15.44 -13.07
N ILE A 22 5.91 -15.40 -12.75
CA ILE A 22 6.53 -16.20 -11.68
C ILE A 22 6.19 -15.62 -10.31
N PHE A 23 6.33 -14.31 -10.16
CA PHE A 23 6.13 -13.61 -8.89
C PHE A 23 4.67 -13.27 -8.62
N GLY A 24 3.74 -13.40 -9.56
CA GLY A 24 2.31 -13.21 -9.32
C GLY A 24 2.01 -11.88 -8.61
N TYR A 25 1.52 -11.94 -7.37
CA TYR A 25 1.21 -10.75 -6.58
C TYR A 25 2.46 -9.97 -6.17
N GLU A 26 3.54 -10.68 -5.84
CA GLU A 26 4.84 -10.15 -5.42
C GLU A 26 5.62 -9.45 -6.56
N ALA A 27 5.11 -9.51 -7.78
CA ALA A 27 5.61 -8.76 -8.92
C ALA A 27 5.44 -7.23 -8.73
N TYR A 28 4.58 -6.82 -7.80
CA TYR A 28 4.34 -5.43 -7.43
C TYR A 28 4.64 -5.22 -5.95
N HIS A 29 4.98 -4.00 -5.57
CA HIS A 29 5.04 -3.61 -4.16
C HIS A 29 3.71 -3.01 -3.74
N TRP A 30 3.24 -3.39 -2.56
CA TRP A 30 1.92 -3.03 -2.05
C TRP A 30 2.10 -2.25 -0.75
N GLY A 31 1.33 -1.19 -0.58
CA GLY A 31 1.30 -0.39 0.64
C GLY A 31 -0.02 0.33 0.79
N LEU A 32 -0.17 1.08 1.88
CA LEU A 32 -1.33 1.91 2.15
C LEU A 32 -0.94 3.39 2.03
N LEU A 33 -1.78 4.15 1.33
CA LEU A 33 -1.69 5.61 1.29
C LEU A 33 -2.96 6.23 1.85
N PHE A 34 -2.76 7.29 2.62
CA PHE A 34 -3.81 8.06 3.27
C PHE A 34 -3.82 9.48 2.72
N THR A 35 -4.82 9.79 1.91
CA THR A 35 -4.83 11.02 1.10
C THR A 35 -6.03 11.91 1.47
N PRO A 36 -5.83 13.20 1.76
CA PRO A 36 -6.93 14.11 2.06
C PRO A 36 -7.84 14.28 0.85
N THR A 37 -9.16 14.24 1.09
CA THR A 37 -10.18 14.50 0.08
C THR A 37 -10.49 16.00 -0.05
N SER A 38 -9.52 16.90 0.17
CA SER A 38 -9.78 18.36 0.07
C SER A 38 -10.17 18.76 -1.37
N ALA A 39 -10.60 20.00 -1.60
CA ALA A 39 -11.18 20.50 -2.87
C ALA A 39 -10.29 20.37 -4.15
N ILE A 40 -9.11 19.77 -4.04
CA ILE A 40 -8.28 19.34 -5.16
C ILE A 40 -8.79 17.96 -5.62
N PRO A 41 -8.84 17.65 -6.93
CA PRO A 41 -9.14 16.28 -7.36
C PRO A 41 -8.25 15.29 -6.61
N ALA A 42 -8.84 14.31 -5.92
CA ALA A 42 -8.10 13.39 -5.03
C ALA A 42 -6.92 12.68 -5.72
N ALA A 43 -7.00 12.49 -7.04
CA ALA A 43 -5.91 11.94 -7.86
C ALA A 43 -4.66 12.83 -7.95
N ALA A 44 -4.76 14.12 -7.61
CA ALA A 44 -3.68 15.10 -7.61
C ALA A 44 -3.25 15.52 -6.18
N ALA A 45 -3.95 15.06 -5.14
CA ALA A 45 -3.59 15.35 -3.76
C ALA A 45 -2.42 14.47 -3.32
N ALA A 46 -1.40 15.09 -2.72
CA ALA A 46 -0.29 14.34 -2.14
C ALA A 46 -0.77 13.54 -0.91
N PRO A 47 -0.32 12.29 -0.74
CA PRO A 47 -0.64 11.52 0.45
C PRO A 47 -0.11 12.20 1.71
N LEU A 48 -0.89 12.17 2.79
CA LEU A 48 -0.44 12.60 4.11
C LEU A 48 0.38 11.53 4.79
N TYR A 49 0.01 10.26 4.66
CA TYR A 49 0.69 9.15 5.32
C TYR A 49 0.89 7.99 4.35
N SER A 50 2.03 7.31 4.47
CA SER A 50 2.30 6.01 3.83
C SER A 50 2.63 4.97 4.88
N PHE A 51 2.16 3.75 4.64
CA PHE A 51 2.51 2.59 5.44
C PHE A 51 2.76 1.38 4.55
N ASP A 52 3.88 0.70 4.72
CA ASP A 52 4.16 -0.56 4.02
C ASP A 52 5.13 -1.45 4.80
N ALA A 53 4.98 -2.77 4.68
CA ALA A 53 6.02 -3.69 5.12
C ALA A 53 7.10 -3.78 4.05
N THR A 54 8.35 -3.57 4.45
CA THR A 54 9.50 -3.64 3.54
C THR A 54 10.67 -4.35 4.19
N ASP A 55 11.43 -5.08 3.39
CA ASP A 55 12.72 -5.66 3.72
C ASP A 55 13.88 -4.90 3.04
N ALA A 56 13.60 -3.69 2.53
CA ALA A 56 14.55 -2.91 1.76
C ALA A 56 15.87 -2.74 2.52
N SER A 57 16.96 -2.80 1.76
CA SER A 57 18.30 -2.52 2.22
C SER A 57 18.98 -1.60 1.22
N ASP A 58 19.46 -0.47 1.71
CA ASP A 58 20.29 0.44 0.93
C ASP A 58 21.76 0.21 1.24
N ILE A 59 22.63 0.60 0.29
CA ILE A 59 24.07 0.65 0.53
C ILE A 59 24.37 2.04 1.11
N ASP A 60 24.92 2.07 2.31
CA ASP A 60 25.47 3.29 2.90
C ASP A 60 26.61 3.80 1.98
N PRO A 61 26.50 5.00 1.41
CA PRO A 61 27.47 5.51 0.44
C PRO A 61 28.83 5.88 1.09
N VAL A 62 28.88 6.00 2.42
CA VAL A 62 30.10 6.30 3.17
C VAL A 62 30.81 5.01 3.58
N THR A 63 30.06 4.05 4.13
CA THR A 63 30.64 2.80 4.66
C THR A 63 30.66 1.66 3.64
N PHE A 64 29.94 1.79 2.52
CA PHE A 64 29.69 0.76 1.51
C PHE A 64 29.10 -0.53 2.09
N ARG A 65 28.40 -0.44 3.24
CA ARG A 65 27.73 -1.56 3.88
C ARG A 65 26.23 -1.49 3.61
N LEU A 66 25.60 -2.67 3.59
CA LEU A 66 24.15 -2.77 3.56
C LEU A 66 23.59 -2.33 4.91
N GLY A 67 22.56 -1.48 4.89
CA GLY A 67 21.84 -1.03 6.09
C GLY A 67 20.95 -2.11 6.70
N ASN A 68 20.43 -3.03 5.88
CA ASN A 68 19.61 -4.17 6.31
C ASN A 68 20.13 -5.46 5.64
N PRO A 69 21.35 -5.92 5.97
CA PRO A 69 21.99 -7.06 5.29
C PRO A 69 21.20 -8.37 5.47
N SER A 70 20.46 -8.49 6.57
CA SER A 70 19.59 -9.63 6.85
C SER A 70 18.30 -9.59 6.03
N MET A 71 17.95 -8.46 5.42
CA MET A 71 16.67 -8.19 4.76
C MET A 71 15.50 -8.38 5.73
N ASP A 72 15.66 -8.00 7.00
CA ASP A 72 14.59 -8.14 8.01
C ASP A 72 13.41 -7.24 7.64
N TRP A 73 12.20 -7.78 7.76
CA TRP A 73 10.98 -7.02 7.51
C TRP A 73 10.78 -5.99 8.63
N TRP A 74 10.40 -4.79 8.24
CA TRP A 74 9.99 -3.73 9.16
C TRP A 74 8.81 -2.96 8.57
N LEU A 75 8.04 -2.32 9.45
CA LEU A 75 6.96 -1.42 9.05
C LEU A 75 7.57 -0.04 8.74
N ARG A 76 7.51 0.36 7.47
CA ARG A 76 7.79 1.75 7.09
C ARG A 76 6.52 2.56 7.27
N ALA A 77 6.58 3.55 8.15
CA ALA A 77 5.54 4.54 8.38
C ALA A 77 6.11 5.93 8.14
N GLU A 78 5.51 6.71 7.23
CA GLU A 78 6.02 8.05 6.90
C GLU A 78 4.91 9.09 6.93
N THR A 79 5.26 10.30 7.39
CA THR A 79 4.41 11.48 7.25
C THR A 79 4.88 12.32 6.07
N ARG A 80 3.93 12.73 5.23
CA ARG A 80 4.14 13.47 3.98
C ARG A 80 5.21 12.83 3.09
N PRO A 81 5.03 11.56 2.70
CA PRO A 81 6.02 10.85 1.91
C PRO A 81 6.27 11.57 0.57
N ALA A 82 7.52 11.50 0.10
CA ALA A 82 7.89 12.07 -1.18
C ALA A 82 7.17 11.35 -2.33
N PRO A 83 6.90 12.03 -3.46
CA PRO A 83 6.34 11.37 -4.63
C PRO A 83 7.22 10.20 -5.09
N ASN A 84 6.62 9.02 -5.23
CA ASN A 84 7.34 7.84 -5.72
C ASN A 84 7.04 7.64 -7.22
N PRO A 85 8.04 7.75 -8.10
CA PRO A 85 7.84 7.57 -9.55
C PRO A 85 7.39 6.15 -9.91
N LYS A 86 7.55 5.18 -9.01
CA LYS A 86 7.12 3.80 -9.22
C LYS A 86 5.64 3.55 -8.95
N LEU A 87 4.91 4.55 -8.44
CA LEU A 87 3.48 4.41 -8.15
C LEU A 87 2.70 4.21 -9.45
N LEU A 88 2.05 3.04 -9.58
CA LEU A 88 1.19 2.72 -10.72
C LEU A 88 -0.21 3.30 -10.54
N GLY A 89 -0.75 3.18 -9.33
CA GLY A 89 -2.09 3.64 -9.03
C GLY A 89 -2.55 3.26 -7.63
N GLN A 90 -3.76 3.68 -7.30
CA GLN A 90 -4.37 3.58 -5.99
C GLN A 90 -5.80 3.05 -6.10
N LEU A 91 -6.11 2.04 -5.29
CA LEU A 91 -7.47 1.54 -5.11
C LEU A 91 -8.04 2.08 -3.80
N ILE A 92 -9.09 2.89 -3.88
CA ILE A 92 -9.82 3.39 -2.70
C ILE A 92 -10.56 2.21 -2.09
N VAL A 93 -10.21 1.88 -0.85
CA VAL A 93 -10.83 0.79 -0.08
C VAL A 93 -11.69 1.32 1.06
N GLY A 94 -11.54 2.58 1.47
CA GLY A 94 -12.35 3.16 2.52
C GLY A 94 -12.12 4.64 2.71
N THR A 95 -12.78 5.21 3.71
CA THR A 95 -12.65 6.63 4.07
C THR A 95 -12.72 6.79 5.58
N LEU A 96 -11.84 7.61 6.12
CA LEU A 96 -11.83 8.00 7.53
C LEU A 96 -12.36 9.43 7.68
N PRO A 97 -13.11 9.72 8.77
CA PRO A 97 -13.57 11.08 9.03
C PRO A 97 -12.37 12.00 9.27
N SER A 98 -12.40 13.19 8.66
CA SER A 98 -11.48 14.27 9.03
C SER A 98 -12.19 15.17 10.01
N ASP A 99 -11.94 14.98 11.30
CA ASP A 99 -12.10 16.11 12.21
C ASP A 99 -10.79 16.88 12.15
N ASP A 100 -10.85 18.17 11.82
CA ASP A 100 -9.67 19.01 11.56
C ASP A 100 -8.70 19.04 12.75
N ASP A 101 -9.20 18.86 13.98
CA ASP A 101 -8.39 18.74 15.21
C ASP A 101 -7.54 17.46 15.27
N ASN A 102 -7.92 16.40 14.54
CA ASN A 102 -7.23 15.10 14.52
C ASN A 102 -6.26 14.92 13.35
N LEU A 103 -6.20 15.88 12.41
CA LEU A 103 -5.25 15.90 11.28
C LEU A 103 -3.92 16.58 11.65
N ALA A 104 -3.88 17.33 12.75
CA ALA A 104 -2.66 17.93 13.28
C ALA A 104 -1.81 16.83 13.96
N GLY A 105 -0.66 16.51 13.35
CA GLY A 105 0.24 15.42 13.76
C GLY A 105 0.90 15.61 15.12
N GLY A 106 0.18 15.29 16.18
CA GLY A 106 0.74 14.91 17.49
C GLY A 106 0.28 13.50 17.88
N ASP A 107 0.67 13.05 19.06
CA ASP A 107 0.47 11.69 19.62
C ASP A 107 -1.01 11.22 19.73
N GLY A 108 -1.98 12.07 19.38
CA GLY A 108 -3.42 11.76 19.29
C GLY A 108 -4.04 11.89 17.88
N GLY A 109 -3.25 12.25 16.86
CA GLY A 109 -3.71 12.44 15.49
C GLY A 109 -3.97 11.12 14.74
N TRP A 110 -4.41 11.22 13.49
CA TRP A 110 -4.63 10.03 12.66
C TRP A 110 -3.37 9.20 12.43
N PHE A 111 -2.19 9.82 12.31
CA PHE A 111 -0.94 9.08 12.08
C PHE A 111 -0.66 8.06 13.20
N GLY A 112 -0.62 8.49 14.46
CA GLY A 112 -0.34 7.60 15.59
C GLY A 112 -1.41 6.52 15.79
N ARG A 113 -2.69 6.83 15.49
CA ARG A 113 -3.78 5.82 15.51
C ARG A 113 -3.62 4.78 14.41
N LEU A 114 -3.26 5.22 13.20
CA LEU A 114 -3.01 4.32 12.08
C LEU A 114 -1.77 3.47 12.35
N GLU A 115 -0.69 4.08 12.82
CA GLU A 115 0.55 3.40 13.20
C GLU A 115 0.28 2.33 14.26
N ALA A 116 -0.36 2.68 15.39
CA ALA A 116 -0.67 1.73 16.45
C ALA A 116 -1.52 0.53 15.97
N VAL A 117 -2.48 0.75 15.06
CA VAL A 117 -3.29 -0.35 14.52
C VAL A 117 -2.50 -1.18 13.49
N LEU A 118 -1.63 -0.56 12.70
CA LEU A 118 -0.86 -1.22 11.65
C LEU A 118 0.37 -1.96 12.20
N GLU A 119 0.89 -1.55 13.36
CA GLU A 119 1.92 -2.27 14.12
C GLU A 119 1.42 -3.61 14.66
N GLU A 120 0.12 -3.74 14.91
CA GLU A 120 -0.50 -5.01 15.32
C GLU A 120 -0.61 -6.02 14.17
N VAL A 121 -0.43 -5.57 12.92
CA VAL A 121 -0.46 -6.45 11.75
C VAL A 121 0.87 -7.20 11.69
N PRO A 122 0.86 -8.55 11.73
CA PRO A 122 2.10 -9.33 11.68
C PRO A 122 2.93 -8.98 10.44
N LEU A 123 4.21 -8.71 10.66
CA LEU A 123 5.16 -8.54 9.57
C LEU A 123 5.38 -9.88 8.84
N PRO A 124 5.73 -9.87 7.55
CA PRO A 124 5.93 -11.10 6.80
C PRO A 124 7.03 -11.99 7.40
N GLU A 125 6.77 -13.28 7.47
CA GLU A 125 7.75 -14.28 7.91
C GLU A 125 8.56 -14.84 6.72
N LYS A 126 9.88 -14.87 6.86
CA LYS A 126 10.78 -15.44 5.86
C LYS A 126 10.72 -16.96 5.85
N ASN A 127 11.02 -17.56 4.70
CA ASN A 127 11.19 -19.01 4.53
C ASN A 127 9.95 -19.85 4.90
N THR A 128 8.76 -19.28 4.73
CA THR A 128 7.47 -19.96 4.95
C THR A 128 6.86 -20.44 3.64
N HIS A 129 5.93 -21.39 3.73
CA HIS A 129 5.09 -21.81 2.60
C HIS A 129 3.60 -21.74 2.99
N PRO A 130 2.77 -20.93 2.29
CA PRO A 130 3.12 -20.04 1.18
C PRO A 130 4.09 -18.91 1.60
N GLN A 131 4.84 -18.38 0.63
CA GLN A 131 5.75 -17.26 0.86
C GLN A 131 4.95 -16.03 1.31
N GLN A 132 5.48 -15.29 2.28
CA GLN A 132 4.91 -14.01 2.72
C GLN A 132 5.72 -12.83 2.19
N SER A 133 5.04 -11.70 1.99
CA SER A 133 5.61 -10.48 1.41
C SER A 133 4.84 -9.22 1.84
N CYS A 134 5.20 -8.06 1.31
CA CYS A 134 4.43 -6.82 1.45
C CYS A 134 2.97 -6.97 1.00
N VAL A 135 2.67 -7.89 0.08
CA VAL A 135 1.29 -8.22 -0.33
C VAL A 135 0.51 -8.83 0.83
N THR A 136 1.09 -9.83 1.49
CA THR A 136 0.46 -10.50 2.65
C THR A 136 0.18 -9.51 3.76
N TRP A 137 1.16 -8.64 4.05
CA TRP A 137 0.98 -7.58 5.05
C TRP A 137 -0.09 -6.58 4.63
N ALA A 138 -0.09 -6.09 3.39
CA ALA A 138 -1.06 -5.09 2.94
C ALA A 138 -2.50 -5.62 2.96
N VAL A 139 -2.72 -6.87 2.56
CA VAL A 139 -4.04 -7.51 2.62
C VAL A 139 -4.47 -7.73 4.08
N ALA A 140 -3.55 -8.17 4.95
CA ALA A 140 -3.83 -8.30 6.38
C ALA A 140 -4.14 -6.95 7.05
N ALA A 141 -3.45 -5.89 6.64
CA ALA A 141 -3.69 -4.52 7.11
C ALA A 141 -5.08 -4.02 6.70
N VAL A 142 -5.50 -4.23 5.45
CA VAL A 142 -6.88 -3.95 5.02
C VAL A 142 -7.89 -4.74 5.86
N GLY A 143 -7.63 -6.02 6.11
CA GLY A 143 -8.46 -6.85 7.00
C GLY A 143 -8.52 -6.33 8.45
N ARG A 144 -7.40 -5.84 9.00
CA ARG A 144 -7.36 -5.20 10.32
C ARG A 144 -8.20 -3.93 10.34
N MET A 145 -8.13 -3.12 9.29
CA MET A 145 -8.94 -1.91 9.15
C MET A 145 -10.43 -2.24 8.97
N GLN A 146 -10.79 -3.36 8.32
CA GLN A 146 -12.16 -3.86 8.29
C GLN A 146 -12.67 -4.21 9.68
N ALA A 147 -11.85 -4.89 10.50
CA ALA A 147 -12.20 -5.23 11.88
C ALA A 147 -12.40 -3.99 12.78
N GLN A 148 -11.69 -2.89 12.49
CA GLN A 148 -11.88 -1.60 13.16
C GLN A 148 -13.09 -0.79 12.64
N GLY A 149 -13.76 -1.27 11.57
CA GLY A 149 -14.86 -0.54 10.92
C GLY A 149 -14.42 0.66 10.09
N TRP A 150 -13.13 0.76 9.76
CA TRP A 150 -12.54 1.86 8.97
C TRP A 150 -12.63 1.63 7.47
N VAL A 151 -12.67 0.36 7.08
CA VAL A 151 -12.82 -0.11 5.70
C VAL A 151 -14.09 -0.98 5.66
N PRO A 152 -14.97 -0.82 4.66
CA PRO A 152 -16.14 -1.68 4.51
C PRO A 152 -15.74 -3.16 4.36
N ALA A 153 -16.60 -4.07 4.84
CA ALA A 153 -16.35 -5.49 4.70
C ALA A 153 -16.51 -5.93 3.23
N PHE A 154 -15.50 -6.62 2.71
CA PHE A 154 -15.50 -7.28 1.41
C PHE A 154 -14.52 -8.46 1.43
N ASP A 155 -14.66 -9.37 0.47
CA ASP A 155 -13.77 -10.53 0.35
C ASP A 155 -12.34 -10.08 -0.01
N LEU A 156 -11.40 -10.31 0.91
CA LEU A 156 -10.01 -9.90 0.77
C LEU A 156 -9.26 -10.67 -0.32
N GLN A 157 -9.64 -11.91 -0.60
CA GLN A 157 -9.02 -12.71 -1.64
C GLN A 157 -9.45 -12.22 -3.03
N VAL A 158 -10.74 -11.94 -3.21
CA VAL A 158 -11.26 -11.32 -4.44
C VAL A 158 -10.65 -9.94 -4.65
N PHE A 159 -10.53 -9.14 -3.58
CA PHE A 159 -9.86 -7.84 -3.63
C PHE A 159 -8.40 -7.96 -4.06
N LYS A 160 -7.66 -8.91 -3.49
CA LYS A 160 -6.27 -9.18 -3.84
C LYS A 160 -6.12 -9.53 -5.33
N ASP A 161 -7.03 -10.34 -5.89
CA ASP A 161 -7.03 -10.68 -7.31
C ASP A 161 -7.35 -9.46 -8.20
N ALA A 162 -8.33 -8.65 -7.79
CA ALA A 162 -8.67 -7.40 -8.48
C ALA A 162 -7.54 -6.38 -8.45
N ALA A 163 -6.81 -6.26 -7.34
CA ALA A 163 -5.67 -5.38 -7.19
C ALA A 163 -4.51 -5.76 -8.12
N LEU A 164 -4.23 -7.07 -8.26
CA LEU A 164 -3.25 -7.56 -9.24
C LEU A 164 -3.67 -7.23 -10.67
N ALA A 165 -4.94 -7.49 -11.03
CA ALA A 165 -5.46 -7.19 -12.36
C ALA A 165 -5.41 -5.68 -12.69
N TYR A 166 -5.70 -4.83 -11.70
CA TYR A 166 -5.57 -3.38 -11.82
C TYR A 166 -4.10 -2.96 -12.03
N ALA A 167 -3.16 -3.52 -11.27
CA ALA A 167 -1.73 -3.24 -11.45
C ALA A 167 -1.23 -3.65 -12.85
N ASP A 168 -1.63 -4.84 -13.33
CA ASP A 168 -1.31 -5.30 -14.68
C ASP A 168 -1.85 -4.34 -15.75
N ALA A 169 -3.09 -3.87 -15.59
CA ALA A 169 -3.74 -2.96 -16.53
C ALA A 169 -3.07 -1.58 -16.55
N ARG A 170 -2.65 -1.06 -15.39
CA ARG A 170 -1.94 0.22 -15.27
C ARG A 170 -0.53 0.20 -15.85
N LEU A 171 0.09 -0.98 -15.95
CA LEU A 171 1.45 -1.14 -16.49
C LEU A 171 1.47 -1.24 -18.03
N LYS A 172 0.33 -1.40 -18.69
CA LYS A 172 0.25 -1.44 -20.16
C LYS A 172 0.54 -0.06 -20.77
N GLU A 173 1.09 -0.04 -21.97
CA GLU A 173 1.37 1.21 -22.71
C GLU A 173 0.09 2.00 -23.03
N ASP A 174 -1.03 1.30 -23.21
CA ASP A 174 -2.36 1.85 -23.51
C ASP A 174 -3.30 1.85 -22.28
N ALA A 175 -2.74 1.94 -21.07
CA ALA A 175 -3.49 1.86 -19.81
C ALA A 175 -4.67 2.85 -19.75
N ALA A 176 -5.89 2.32 -19.85
CA ALA A 176 -7.13 3.08 -19.70
C ALA A 176 -7.59 3.21 -18.23
N GLU A 177 -7.03 2.40 -17.33
CA GLU A 177 -7.37 2.43 -15.90
C GLU A 177 -6.89 3.75 -15.25
N PRO A 178 -7.76 4.42 -14.47
CA PRO A 178 -7.40 5.68 -13.81
C PRO A 178 -6.37 5.44 -12.70
N ALA A 179 -5.53 6.44 -12.42
CA ALA A 179 -4.52 6.38 -11.37
C ALA A 179 -5.10 6.27 -9.94
N LEU A 180 -6.37 6.68 -9.76
CA LEU A 180 -7.13 6.51 -8.53
C LEU A 180 -8.48 5.89 -8.91
N LYS A 181 -8.79 4.71 -8.39
CA LYS A 181 -10.00 3.93 -8.69
C LYS A 181 -10.70 3.51 -7.41
N GLU A 182 -12.02 3.66 -7.36
CA GLU A 182 -12.80 3.09 -6.25
C GLU A 182 -12.87 1.57 -6.40
N TYR A 183 -12.54 0.82 -5.35
CA TYR A 183 -12.75 -0.62 -5.36
C TYR A 183 -14.23 -0.92 -5.06
N ARG A 184 -14.90 -1.58 -6.00
CA ARG A 184 -16.29 -2.01 -5.87
C ARG A 184 -16.36 -3.53 -5.95
N ALA A 185 -16.71 -4.17 -4.84
CA ALA A 185 -16.78 -5.63 -4.73
C ALA A 185 -17.78 -6.28 -5.71
N GLU A 186 -18.70 -5.49 -6.27
CA GLU A 186 -19.75 -5.94 -7.20
C GLU A 186 -19.32 -5.92 -8.67
N GLU A 187 -18.21 -5.25 -9.02
CA GLU A 187 -17.69 -5.20 -10.39
C GLU A 187 -16.89 -6.49 -10.68
N ARG A 188 -17.61 -7.59 -10.91
CA ARG A 188 -17.01 -8.81 -11.49
C ARG A 188 -16.62 -8.54 -12.94
N LEU A 189 -15.34 -8.71 -13.26
CA LEU A 189 -14.86 -8.90 -14.63
C LEU A 189 -15.23 -10.29 -15.14
#